data_AF-A0A850J6G9-F1
#
_entry.id   AF-A0A850J6G9-F1
#
_cell.length_a   1.000
_cell.length_b   1.000
_cell.length_c   1.000
_cell.angle_alpha   90.00
_cell.angle_beta   90.00
_cell.angle_gamma   90.00
#
_symmetry.space_group_name_H-M   'P 1'
#
loop_
_entity.id
_entity.type
_entity.pdbx_description
1 polymer ?
#
loop_
_entity_poly.entity_id
_entity_poly.type
_entity_poly.pdbx_seq_one_letter_code
_entity_poly.pdbx_strand_id
1 'polypeptide(L)'
;MSVLHDVLRVYDHRYLSLDRVQRERLVEGTRRVIGEEGLSEAARAAMPASVRLRAFCIQHGLREELERLIRDEAEGSPAGAVVVGGRIYAMYPYLRGVPRQDADITTEVGVEHRLDAVGWQGRRLRIRGVAALQRVETHHTAVDLILRERTSGREHGITAEPRPDAARGFEAVADPAEVEPGRWDVHVAATSLGVTREARFGSVRAEGVRTGPQRRAAGPKDVAVYFTKGGHLALFVTGAPGGTSLRARLLRRFGR
;
A
#
# COMPACT_ATOMS: atom_id res chain seq x y z
N MET A 1 4.30 -8.84 24.80
CA MET A 1 4.00 -7.41 24.62
C MET A 1 4.72 -6.68 25.74
N SER A 2 5.56 -5.68 25.46
CA SER A 2 6.41 -5.02 26.48
C SER A 2 5.65 -3.92 27.21
N VAL A 3 5.83 -3.78 28.52
CA VAL A 3 5.23 -2.72 29.35
C VAL A 3 5.46 -1.32 28.75
N LEU A 4 6.64 -1.10 28.16
CA LEU A 4 7.00 0.18 27.54
C LEU A 4 6.14 0.53 26.32
N HIS A 5 5.77 -0.48 25.53
CA HIS A 5 4.86 -0.29 24.40
C HIS A 5 3.48 0.16 24.88
N ASP A 6 2.97 -0.46 25.94
CA ASP A 6 1.63 -0.15 26.46
C ASP A 6 1.58 1.23 27.11
N VAL A 7 2.67 1.65 27.78
CA VAL A 7 2.81 3.02 28.29
C VAL A 7 2.83 4.04 27.16
N LEU A 8 3.59 3.80 26.08
CA LEU A 8 3.68 4.76 24.98
C LEU A 8 2.38 4.86 24.15
N ARG A 9 1.51 3.85 24.21
CA ARG A 9 0.20 3.88 23.55
C ARG A 9 -0.79 4.87 24.17
N VAL A 10 -0.58 5.32 25.41
CA VAL A 10 -1.47 6.31 26.05
C VAL A 10 -1.28 7.73 25.50
N TYR A 11 -0.18 7.98 24.79
CA TYR A 11 0.14 9.24 24.13
C TYR A 11 -0.62 9.39 22.81
N ASP A 12 -1.95 9.36 22.87
CA ASP A 12 -2.86 9.60 21.75
C ASP A 12 -3.79 10.78 22.07
N HIS A 13 -4.96 10.87 21.41
CA HIS A 13 -5.96 11.89 21.71
C HIS A 13 -6.35 11.95 23.21
N ARG A 14 -6.23 10.85 23.96
CA ARG A 14 -6.49 10.82 25.41
C ARG A 14 -5.47 11.65 26.18
N TYR A 15 -4.20 11.60 25.80
CA TYR A 15 -3.17 12.48 26.39
C TYR A 15 -3.52 13.96 26.18
N LEU A 16 -4.05 14.33 25.01
CA LEU A 16 -4.50 15.69 24.72
C LEU A 16 -5.74 16.10 25.52
N SER A 17 -6.49 15.15 26.10
CA SER A 17 -7.64 15.46 26.96
C SER A 17 -7.28 15.73 28.42
N LEU A 18 -6.06 15.38 28.84
CA LEU A 18 -5.57 15.61 30.20
C LEU A 18 -5.28 17.08 30.48
N ASP A 19 -5.41 17.49 31.74
CA ASP A 19 -4.95 18.80 32.19
C ASP A 19 -3.42 18.90 32.22
N ARG A 20 -2.89 20.13 32.33
CA ARG A 20 -1.45 20.38 32.28
C ARG A 20 -0.66 19.59 33.33
N VAL A 21 -1.17 19.53 34.56
CA VAL A 21 -0.49 18.87 35.68
C VAL A 21 -0.48 17.36 35.48
N GLN A 22 -1.57 16.80 34.97
CA GLN A 22 -1.67 15.39 34.62
C GLN A 22 -0.70 15.02 33.49
N ARG A 23 -0.62 15.84 32.42
CA ARG A 23 0.34 15.63 31.32
C ARG A 23 1.78 15.65 31.80
N GLU A 24 2.14 16.64 32.61
CA GLU A 24 3.49 16.77 33.18
C GLU A 24 3.88 15.54 34.00
N ARG A 25 2.99 15.08 34.89
CA ARG A 25 3.22 13.87 35.69
C ARG A 25 3.38 12.62 34.84
N LEU A 26 2.58 12.48 33.79
CA LEU A 26 2.62 11.32 32.91
C LEU A 26 3.91 11.29 32.07
N VAL A 27 4.31 12.43 31.51
CA VAL A 27 5.57 12.59 30.76
C VAL A 27 6.76 12.29 31.66
N GLU A 28 6.80 12.88 32.84
CA GLU A 28 7.88 12.66 33.81
C GLU A 28 7.96 11.19 34.26
N GLY A 29 6.83 10.57 34.57
CA GLY A 29 6.78 9.15 34.92
C GLY A 29 7.27 8.25 33.77
N THR A 30 6.90 8.57 32.53
CA THR A 30 7.32 7.80 31.36
C THR A 30 8.80 8.01 31.04
N ARG A 31 9.31 9.23 31.20
CA ARG A 31 10.73 9.55 31.04
C ARG A 31 11.60 8.69 31.97
N ARG A 32 11.17 8.50 33.22
CA ARG A 32 11.87 7.62 34.18
C ARG A 32 11.89 6.15 33.75
N VAL A 33 10.83 5.68 33.10
CA VAL A 33 10.75 4.30 32.57
C VAL A 33 11.64 4.12 31.34
N ILE A 34 11.70 5.13 30.46
CA ILE A 34 12.58 5.13 29.28
C ILE A 34 14.05 5.22 29.71
N GLY A 35 14.35 6.05 30.72
CA GLY A 35 15.70 6.31 31.19
C GLY A 35 16.52 7.20 30.24
N GLU A 36 17.72 7.57 30.67
CA GLU A 36 18.63 8.43 29.89
C GLU A 36 19.20 7.71 28.67
N GLU A 37 19.35 6.39 28.71
CA GLU A 37 19.82 5.55 27.59
C GLU A 37 18.78 5.43 26.45
N GLY A 38 17.52 5.73 26.76
CA GLY A 38 16.43 5.66 25.78
C GLY A 38 15.92 4.25 25.52
N LEU A 39 15.24 4.08 24.39
CA LEU A 39 14.75 2.77 23.96
C LEU A 39 15.91 1.81 23.71
N SER A 40 15.76 0.54 24.06
CA SER A 40 16.68 -0.52 23.60
C SER A 40 16.49 -0.79 22.10
N GLU A 41 17.49 -1.39 21.44
CA GLU A 41 17.35 -1.78 20.02
C GLU A 41 16.16 -2.72 19.79
N ALA A 42 15.96 -3.69 20.67
CA ALA A 42 14.83 -4.61 20.62
C ALA A 42 13.49 -3.87 20.74
N ALA A 43 13.40 -2.87 21.62
CA ALA A 43 12.19 -2.05 21.76
C ALA A 43 11.94 -1.21 20.50
N ARG A 44 12.98 -0.57 19.93
CA ARG A 44 12.87 0.20 18.68
C ARG A 44 12.40 -0.67 17.51
N ALA A 45 12.97 -1.85 17.35
CA ALA A 45 12.63 -2.77 16.26
C ALA A 45 11.18 -3.28 16.34
N ALA A 46 10.62 -3.38 17.55
CA ALA A 46 9.26 -3.86 17.78
C ALA A 46 8.18 -2.76 17.68
N MET A 47 8.57 -1.50 17.53
CA MET A 47 7.66 -0.35 17.61
C MET A 47 7.54 0.40 16.27
N PRO A 48 6.33 0.88 15.90
CA PRO A 48 6.17 1.85 14.82
C PRO A 48 6.95 3.14 15.08
N ALA A 49 7.31 3.86 14.02
CA ALA A 49 8.04 5.11 14.11
C ALA A 49 7.31 6.16 14.96
N SER A 50 5.98 6.24 14.88
CA SER A 50 5.18 7.16 15.72
C SER A 50 5.46 6.97 17.21
N VAL A 51 5.54 5.72 17.67
CA VAL A 51 5.82 5.37 19.06
C VAL A 51 7.26 5.71 19.44
N ARG A 52 8.22 5.47 18.53
CA ARG A 52 9.63 5.83 18.73
C ARG A 52 9.85 7.34 18.81
N LEU A 53 9.17 8.11 17.94
CA LEU A 53 9.21 9.57 17.93
C LEU A 53 8.62 10.16 19.23
N ARG A 54 7.52 9.59 19.73
CA ARG A 54 6.96 9.99 21.04
C ARG A 54 7.95 9.72 22.18
N ALA A 55 8.59 8.54 22.17
CA ALA A 55 9.62 8.22 23.15
C ALA A 55 10.80 9.20 23.10
N PHE A 56 11.25 9.57 21.89
CA PHE A 56 12.27 10.60 21.70
C PHE A 56 11.83 11.94 22.31
N CYS A 57 10.62 12.41 22.02
CA CYS A 57 10.13 13.67 22.59
C CYS A 57 10.10 13.64 24.13
N ILE A 58 9.63 12.54 24.73
CA ILE A 58 9.55 12.36 26.18
C ILE A 58 10.97 12.35 26.80
N GLN A 59 11.89 11.59 26.20
CA GLN A 59 13.29 11.49 26.64
C GLN A 59 14.00 12.85 26.59
N HIS A 60 13.69 13.69 25.60
CA HIS A 60 14.34 14.99 25.43
C HIS A 60 13.58 16.18 26.00
N GLY A 61 12.40 15.97 26.60
CA GLY A 61 11.59 17.05 27.21
C GLY A 61 10.90 17.95 26.18
N LEU A 62 10.69 17.45 24.96
CA LEU A 62 10.09 18.16 23.83
C LEU A 62 8.56 18.08 23.90
N ARG A 63 7.98 18.74 24.91
CA ARG A 63 6.54 18.62 25.23
C ARG A 63 5.65 19.22 24.15
N GLU A 64 6.00 20.40 23.64
CA GLU A 64 5.18 21.10 22.64
C GLU A 64 5.20 20.31 21.32
N GLU A 65 6.35 19.75 20.96
CA GLU A 65 6.53 18.90 19.79
C GLU A 65 5.83 17.55 19.96
N LEU A 66 5.83 16.96 21.17
CA LEU A 66 5.05 15.76 21.48
C LEU A 66 3.55 16.01 21.27
N GLU A 67 3.02 17.12 21.80
CA GLU A 67 1.61 17.48 21.63
C GLU A 67 1.25 17.72 20.17
N ARG A 68 2.15 18.38 19.42
CA ARG A 68 1.97 18.62 17.99
C ARG A 68 2.00 17.32 17.20
N LEU A 69 2.95 16.43 17.48
CA LEU A 69 3.05 15.11 16.84
C LEU A 69 1.76 14.29 17.05
N ILE A 70 1.25 14.26 18.27
CA ILE A 70 0.02 13.55 18.60
C ILE A 70 -1.20 14.16 17.88
N ARG A 71 -1.24 15.48 17.74
CA ARG A 71 -2.30 16.19 17.01
C ARG A 71 -2.27 15.87 15.52
N ASP A 72 -1.10 15.99 14.89
CA ASP A 72 -0.90 15.70 13.45
C ASP A 72 -1.35 14.25 13.14
N GLU A 73 -1.03 13.31 14.01
CA GLU A 73 -1.44 11.90 13.88
C GLU A 73 -2.94 11.69 14.11
N ALA A 74 -3.53 12.35 15.12
CA ALA A 74 -4.97 12.23 15.43
C ALA A 74 -5.85 12.82 14.31
N GLU A 75 -5.37 13.86 13.63
CA GLU A 75 -6.02 14.48 12.48
C GLU A 75 -5.83 13.68 11.17
N GLY A 76 -5.01 12.62 11.19
CA GLY A 76 -4.73 11.81 10.01
C GLY A 76 -3.83 12.50 8.97
N SER A 77 -3.08 13.53 9.39
CA SER A 77 -2.18 14.32 8.54
C SER A 77 -0.72 14.11 8.97
N PRO A 78 -0.17 12.89 8.81
CA PRO A 78 1.21 12.64 9.19
C PRO A 78 2.15 13.45 8.29
N ALA A 79 3.20 14.02 8.88
CA ALA A 79 4.14 14.84 8.13
C ALA A 79 4.80 14.07 6.97
N GLY A 80 5.29 14.82 5.97
CA GLY A 80 5.96 14.26 4.80
C GLY A 80 7.17 13.38 5.14
N ALA A 81 7.69 12.71 4.13
CA ALA A 81 8.81 11.79 4.26
C ALA A 81 9.87 12.06 3.19
N VAL A 82 11.12 11.80 3.55
CA VAL A 82 12.27 11.93 2.65
C VAL A 82 12.88 10.56 2.38
N VAL A 83 13.38 10.37 1.17
CA VAL A 83 14.09 9.14 0.77
C VAL A 83 15.58 9.41 0.77
N VAL A 84 16.34 8.62 1.53
CA VAL A 84 17.81 8.71 1.60
C VAL A 84 18.39 7.31 1.54
N GLY A 85 19.22 7.01 0.53
CA GLY A 85 19.88 5.71 0.39
C GLY A 85 18.92 4.52 0.32
N GLY A 86 17.76 4.69 -0.33
CA GLY A 86 16.73 3.65 -0.45
C GLY A 86 15.86 3.42 0.80
N ARG A 87 16.03 4.25 1.84
CA ARG A 87 15.24 4.21 3.07
C ARG A 87 14.35 5.44 3.16
N ILE A 88 13.17 5.28 3.78
CA ILE A 88 12.18 6.33 3.92
C ILE A 88 12.15 6.80 5.37
N TYR A 89 12.30 8.11 5.59
CA TYR A 89 12.34 8.72 6.91
C TYR A 89 11.21 9.73 7.06
N ALA A 90 10.45 9.62 8.15
CA ALA A 90 9.46 10.61 8.52
C ALA A 90 10.15 11.95 8.82
N MET A 91 9.61 13.03 8.28
CA MET A 91 10.16 14.38 8.40
C MET A 91 9.14 15.28 9.07
N TYR A 92 9.39 15.60 10.34
CA TYR A 92 8.63 16.58 11.10
C TYR A 92 9.51 17.82 11.28
N PRO A 93 9.24 18.95 10.59
CA PRO A 93 10.14 20.12 10.59
C PRO A 93 10.44 20.70 11.98
N TYR A 94 9.55 20.46 12.95
CA TYR A 94 9.67 20.90 14.34
C TYR A 94 10.45 19.92 15.24
N LEU A 95 10.75 18.70 14.77
CA LEU A 95 11.56 17.72 15.51
C LEU A 95 12.99 17.68 14.98
N ARG A 96 13.92 18.27 15.73
CA ARG A 96 15.35 18.27 15.40
C ARG A 96 16.09 17.20 16.19
N GLY A 97 17.17 16.66 15.63
CA GLY A 97 18.06 15.72 16.32
C GLY A 97 17.52 14.29 16.47
N VAL A 98 16.38 13.97 15.85
CA VAL A 98 15.82 12.62 15.88
C VAL A 98 16.80 11.63 15.22
N PRO A 99 17.18 10.53 15.90
CA PRO A 99 17.98 9.48 15.29
C PRO A 99 17.30 8.87 14.07
N ARG A 100 18.08 8.56 13.02
CA ARG A 100 17.54 7.97 11.79
C ARG A 100 16.75 6.70 12.04
N GLN A 101 17.18 5.85 12.98
CA GLN A 101 16.46 4.62 13.30
C GLN A 101 15.07 4.86 13.92
N ASP A 102 14.87 6.00 14.60
CA ASP A 102 13.58 6.32 15.20
C ASP A 102 12.61 6.90 14.16
N ALA A 103 13.13 7.69 13.22
CA ALA A 103 12.38 8.27 12.10
C ALA A 103 12.15 7.32 10.91
N ASP A 104 12.76 6.14 10.88
CA ASP A 104 12.68 5.22 9.75
C ASP A 104 11.28 4.59 9.61
N ILE A 105 10.59 4.91 8.51
CA ILE A 105 9.26 4.39 8.17
C ILE A 105 9.29 3.51 6.93
N THR A 106 10.46 3.00 6.54
CA THR A 106 10.65 2.24 5.31
C THR A 106 9.65 1.09 5.17
N THR A 107 9.37 0.37 6.26
CA THR A 107 8.43 -0.76 6.28
C THR A 107 6.98 -0.34 6.53
N GLU A 108 6.73 0.91 6.89
CA GLU A 108 5.41 1.45 7.24
C GLU A 108 4.75 2.21 6.09
N VAL A 109 5.55 2.72 5.13
CA VAL A 109 5.05 3.43 3.96
C VAL A 109 4.45 2.44 2.96
N GLY A 110 3.15 2.59 2.72
CA GLY A 110 2.41 1.89 1.68
C GLY A 110 2.26 2.69 0.39
N VAL A 111 1.34 2.23 -0.45
CA VAL A 111 0.94 2.91 -1.69
C VAL A 111 -0.44 3.54 -1.48
N GLU A 112 -0.56 4.84 -1.73
CA GLU A 112 -1.84 5.50 -1.91
C GLU A 112 -2.29 5.26 -3.35
N HIS A 113 -3.49 4.72 -3.55
CA HIS A 113 -3.98 4.39 -4.88
C HIS A 113 -5.49 4.50 -5.01
N ARG A 114 -5.96 4.76 -6.24
CA ARG A 114 -7.38 4.70 -6.60
C ARG A 114 -7.54 4.24 -8.04
N LEU A 115 -8.48 3.32 -8.27
CA LEU A 115 -8.90 2.91 -9.61
C LEU A 115 -9.91 3.93 -10.16
N ASP A 116 -9.57 4.60 -11.26
CA ASP A 116 -10.45 5.56 -11.91
C ASP A 116 -11.35 4.88 -12.95
N ALA A 117 -10.78 3.95 -13.72
CA ALA A 117 -11.52 3.22 -14.76
C ALA A 117 -10.89 1.87 -15.07
N VAL A 118 -11.72 0.89 -15.40
CA VAL A 118 -11.31 -0.37 -16.02
C VAL A 118 -12.32 -0.73 -17.11
N GLY A 119 -11.82 -1.03 -18.30
CA GLY A 119 -12.68 -1.35 -19.44
C GLY A 119 -11.92 -1.92 -20.62
N TRP A 120 -12.68 -2.57 -21.50
CA TRP A 120 -12.11 -3.19 -22.69
C TRP A 120 -11.89 -2.18 -23.82
N GLN A 121 -10.68 -2.16 -24.38
CA GLN A 121 -10.34 -1.47 -25.63
C GLN A 121 -10.04 -2.53 -26.69
N GLY A 122 -11.03 -2.84 -27.53
CA GLY A 122 -10.97 -4.01 -28.40
C GLY A 122 -10.82 -5.29 -27.57
N ARG A 123 -9.70 -6.00 -27.74
CA ARG A 123 -9.35 -7.23 -27.01
C ARG A 123 -8.41 -7.00 -25.82
N ARG A 124 -7.95 -5.77 -25.61
CA ARG A 124 -7.06 -5.39 -24.52
C ARG A 124 -7.83 -4.78 -23.36
N LEU A 125 -7.29 -4.91 -22.16
CA LEU A 125 -7.86 -4.34 -20.95
C LEU A 125 -7.16 -3.03 -20.62
N ARG A 126 -7.88 -1.92 -20.66
CA ARG A 126 -7.39 -0.61 -20.27
C ARG A 126 -7.74 -0.35 -18.81
N ILE A 127 -6.73 -0.02 -18.02
CA ILE A 127 -6.84 0.28 -16.59
C ILE A 127 -6.26 1.68 -16.36
N ARG A 128 -7.02 2.55 -15.71
CA ARG A 128 -6.58 3.90 -15.33
C ARG A 128 -6.74 4.10 -13.83
N GLY A 129 -5.83 4.85 -13.24
CA GLY A 129 -5.93 5.22 -11.84
C GLY A 129 -4.88 6.23 -11.43
N VAL A 130 -4.74 6.38 -10.13
CA VAL A 130 -3.65 7.10 -9.48
C VAL A 130 -2.90 6.16 -8.54
N ALA A 131 -1.59 6.33 -8.44
CA ALA A 131 -0.76 5.61 -7.47
C ALA A 131 0.49 6.41 -7.09
N ALA A 132 0.82 6.44 -5.80
CA ALA A 132 2.05 7.03 -5.27
C ALA A 132 2.45 6.42 -3.93
N LEU A 133 3.72 6.55 -3.56
CA LEU A 133 4.14 6.22 -2.19
C LEU A 133 3.49 7.20 -1.20
N GLN A 134 2.98 6.68 -0.09
CA GLN A 134 2.41 7.51 0.97
C GLN A 134 3.49 8.44 1.55
N ARG A 135 3.10 9.69 1.85
CA ARG A 135 3.95 10.71 2.51
C ARG A 135 5.19 11.17 1.71
N VAL A 136 5.51 10.56 0.57
CA VAL A 136 6.67 10.94 -0.25
C VAL A 136 6.21 11.91 -1.34
N GLU A 137 6.67 13.15 -1.26
CA GLU A 137 6.42 14.15 -2.30
C GLU A 137 7.48 14.08 -3.40
N THR A 138 7.03 13.93 -4.64
CA THR A 138 7.88 13.87 -5.83
C THR A 138 7.09 14.32 -7.06
N HIS A 139 7.78 14.90 -8.04
CA HIS A 139 7.21 15.23 -9.34
C HIS A 139 7.04 14.00 -10.25
N HIS A 140 7.81 12.94 -9.99
CA HIS A 140 7.81 11.73 -10.80
C HIS A 140 7.61 10.49 -9.94
N THR A 141 6.59 9.70 -10.30
CA THR A 141 6.36 8.35 -9.79
C THR A 141 6.14 7.44 -10.99
N ALA A 142 6.98 6.41 -11.11
CA ALA A 142 6.74 5.35 -12.08
C ALA A 142 5.71 4.37 -11.50
N VAL A 143 4.80 3.90 -12.34
CA VAL A 143 3.74 2.98 -11.93
C VAL A 143 3.75 1.77 -12.85
N ASP A 144 3.66 0.59 -12.25
CA ASP A 144 3.44 -0.67 -12.97
C ASP A 144 2.23 -1.38 -12.37
N LEU A 145 1.53 -2.17 -13.20
CA LEU A 145 0.56 -3.14 -12.70
C LEU A 145 1.20 -4.52 -12.69
N ILE A 146 0.92 -5.28 -11.64
CA ILE A 146 1.39 -6.66 -11.51
C ILE A 146 0.16 -7.55 -11.41
N LEU A 147 0.00 -8.45 -12.38
CA LEU A 147 -0.94 -9.55 -12.27
C LEU A 147 -0.23 -10.67 -11.51
N ARG A 148 -0.72 -11.02 -10.32
CA ARG A 148 -0.17 -12.12 -9.51
C ARG A 148 -1.15 -13.29 -9.48
N GLU A 149 -0.72 -14.44 -9.97
CA GLU A 149 -1.53 -15.66 -10.02
C GLU A 149 -1.73 -16.21 -8.60
N ARG A 150 -2.97 -16.51 -8.24
CA ARG A 150 -3.39 -16.69 -6.85
C ARG A 150 -2.83 -17.94 -6.18
N THR A 151 -2.55 -19.00 -6.93
CA THR A 151 -2.12 -20.29 -6.37
C THR A 151 -0.60 -20.47 -6.39
N SER A 152 0.04 -20.09 -7.50
CA SER A 152 1.48 -20.23 -7.74
C SER A 152 2.29 -18.99 -7.38
N GLY A 153 1.66 -17.83 -7.25
CA GLY A 153 2.34 -16.56 -7.02
C GLY A 153 3.08 -16.02 -8.24
N ARG A 154 2.99 -16.68 -9.40
CA ARG A 154 3.62 -16.22 -10.65
C ARG A 154 3.11 -14.83 -11.02
N GLU A 155 4.00 -14.01 -11.56
CA GLU A 155 3.71 -12.62 -11.88
C GLU A 155 3.78 -12.34 -13.37
N HIS A 156 2.95 -11.39 -13.82
CA HIS A 156 3.01 -10.80 -15.14
C HIS A 156 2.91 -9.27 -14.98
N GLY A 157 4.00 -8.58 -15.30
CA GLY A 157 4.11 -7.13 -15.18
C GLY A 157 3.58 -6.41 -16.42
N ILE A 158 2.94 -5.26 -16.19
CA ILE A 158 2.41 -4.39 -17.23
C ILE A 158 2.88 -2.97 -16.88
N THR A 159 3.73 -2.41 -17.74
CA THR A 159 4.19 -1.03 -17.57
C THR A 159 3.04 -0.06 -17.81
N ALA A 160 2.87 0.90 -16.90
CA ALA A 160 1.91 1.97 -17.06
C ALA A 160 2.57 3.25 -17.58
N GLU A 161 1.83 3.99 -18.40
CA GLU A 161 2.22 5.30 -18.89
C GLU A 161 1.65 6.40 -17.98
N PRO A 162 2.42 7.45 -17.67
CA PRO A 162 1.91 8.62 -16.95
C PRO A 162 0.78 9.30 -17.71
N ARG A 163 -0.26 9.72 -16.99
CA ARG A 163 -1.38 10.47 -17.54
C ARG A 163 -1.21 11.98 -17.32
N PRO A 164 -1.17 12.82 -18.38
CA PRO A 164 -0.98 14.26 -18.21
C PRO A 164 -2.21 14.97 -17.62
N ASP A 165 -3.39 14.35 -17.71
CA ASP A 165 -4.67 14.90 -17.26
C ASP A 165 -4.98 14.63 -15.78
N ALA A 166 -4.11 13.90 -15.07
CA ALA A 166 -4.28 13.59 -13.66
C ALA A 166 -2.93 13.56 -12.92
N ALA A 167 -2.80 14.36 -11.86
CA ALA A 167 -1.64 14.29 -10.98
C ALA A 167 -1.49 12.87 -10.40
N ARG A 168 -0.27 12.29 -10.50
CA ARG A 168 0.02 10.89 -10.12
C ARG A 168 -0.83 9.85 -10.88
N GLY A 169 -1.43 10.27 -11.99
CA GLY A 169 -2.27 9.43 -12.83
C GLY A 169 -1.44 8.51 -13.72
N PHE A 170 -1.97 7.31 -13.94
CA PHE A 170 -1.39 6.35 -14.85
C PHE A 170 -2.46 5.69 -15.72
N GLU A 171 -1.99 5.11 -16.82
CA GLU A 171 -2.73 4.23 -17.69
C GLU A 171 -1.92 2.99 -18.04
N ALA A 172 -2.51 1.82 -17.85
CA ALA A 172 -1.93 0.55 -18.27
C ALA A 172 -2.87 -0.13 -19.25
N VAL A 173 -2.30 -0.74 -20.29
CA VAL A 173 -3.04 -1.55 -21.26
C VAL A 173 -2.49 -2.97 -21.19
N ALA A 174 -3.25 -3.86 -20.57
CA ALA A 174 -2.91 -5.28 -20.53
C ALA A 174 -3.41 -5.98 -21.79
N ASP A 175 -2.60 -6.90 -22.33
CA ASP A 175 -3.06 -7.86 -23.34
C ASP A 175 -3.30 -9.23 -22.67
N PRO A 176 -4.55 -9.58 -22.34
CA PRO A 176 -4.82 -10.85 -21.66
C PRO A 176 -4.45 -12.08 -22.50
N ALA A 177 -4.21 -11.94 -23.81
CA ALA A 177 -3.73 -13.03 -24.64
C ALA A 177 -2.31 -13.49 -24.23
N GLU A 178 -1.51 -12.61 -23.64
CA GLU A 178 -0.14 -12.89 -23.16
C GLU A 178 -0.11 -13.46 -21.74
N VAL A 179 -1.26 -13.45 -21.04
CA VAL A 179 -1.39 -13.92 -19.65
C VAL A 179 -1.82 -15.37 -19.62
N GLU A 180 -1.07 -16.24 -18.93
CA GLU A 180 -1.42 -17.65 -18.83
C GLU A 180 -2.79 -17.89 -18.15
N PRO A 181 -3.48 -19.01 -18.47
CA PRO A 181 -4.72 -19.35 -17.79
C PRO A 181 -4.55 -19.42 -16.27
N GLY A 182 -5.52 -18.89 -15.53
CA GLY A 182 -5.47 -18.82 -14.08
C GLY A 182 -6.34 -17.71 -13.48
N ARG A 183 -6.29 -17.59 -12.14
CA ARG A 183 -6.91 -16.49 -11.39
C ARG A 183 -5.81 -15.52 -10.98
N TRP A 184 -5.93 -14.28 -11.40
CA TRP A 184 -4.90 -13.26 -11.25
C TRP A 184 -5.43 -12.10 -10.43
N ASP A 185 -4.76 -11.78 -9.33
CA ASP A 185 -5.04 -10.61 -8.52
C ASP A 185 -4.22 -9.42 -9.03
N VAL A 186 -4.85 -8.27 -9.23
CA VAL A 186 -4.17 -7.06 -9.71
C VAL A 186 -3.55 -6.31 -8.53
N HIS A 187 -2.25 -6.05 -8.64
CA HIS A 187 -1.50 -5.16 -7.75
C HIS A 187 -1.04 -3.94 -8.54
N VAL A 188 -0.83 -2.84 -7.83
CA VAL A 188 -0.16 -1.65 -8.34
C VAL A 188 1.17 -1.51 -7.62
N ALA A 189 2.24 -1.29 -8.37
CA ALA A 189 3.57 -0.96 -7.87
C ALA A 189 3.83 0.52 -8.16
N ALA A 190 4.16 1.28 -7.12
CA ALA A 190 4.55 2.67 -7.24
C ALA A 190 6.04 2.81 -6.87
N THR A 191 6.80 3.46 -7.75
CA THR A 191 8.23 3.68 -7.58
C THR A 191 8.53 5.18 -7.56
N SER A 192 9.10 5.64 -6.46
CA SER A 192 9.51 7.03 -6.26
C SER A 192 10.91 7.06 -5.65
N LEU A 193 11.82 7.86 -6.22
CA LEU A 193 13.19 8.05 -5.69
C LEU A 193 13.95 6.72 -5.45
N GLY A 194 13.73 5.73 -6.33
CA GLY A 194 14.38 4.42 -6.27
C GLY A 194 13.77 3.43 -5.27
N VAL A 195 12.67 3.79 -4.59
CA VAL A 195 11.94 2.89 -3.69
C VAL A 195 10.63 2.47 -4.32
N THR A 196 10.38 1.16 -4.35
CA THR A 196 9.15 0.56 -4.87
C THR A 196 8.31 -0.03 -3.74
N ARG A 197 7.00 0.24 -3.76
CA ARG A 197 6.02 -0.43 -2.89
C ARG A 197 4.85 -0.93 -3.72
N GLU A 198 4.21 -1.98 -3.24
CA GLU A 198 3.10 -2.64 -3.90
C GLU A 198 1.85 -2.63 -3.02
N ALA A 199 0.68 -2.58 -3.65
CA ALA A 199 -0.61 -2.75 -2.98
C ALA A 199 -1.62 -3.47 -3.88
N ARG A 200 -2.57 -4.20 -3.27
CA ARG A 200 -3.68 -4.81 -4.02
C ARG A 200 -4.62 -3.73 -4.54
N PHE A 201 -4.82 -3.70 -5.84
CA PHE A 201 -5.50 -2.59 -6.49
C PHE A 201 -7.02 -2.79 -6.64
N GLY A 202 -7.78 -1.69 -6.68
CA GLY A 202 -9.23 -1.68 -7.00
C GLY A 202 -10.21 -1.58 -5.82
N SER A 203 -9.77 -1.79 -4.58
CA SER A 203 -10.63 -1.63 -3.38
C SER A 203 -11.09 -0.18 -3.19
N VAL A 204 -10.20 0.77 -3.46
CA VAL A 204 -10.49 2.21 -3.55
C VAL A 204 -10.67 2.56 -5.02
N ARG A 205 -11.85 3.08 -5.40
CA ARG A 205 -12.23 3.32 -6.80
C ARG A 205 -13.21 4.48 -6.92
N ALA A 206 -13.25 5.10 -8.10
CA ALA A 206 -14.25 6.13 -8.42
C ALA A 206 -15.67 5.53 -8.49
N GLU A 207 -16.69 6.33 -8.18
CA GLU A 207 -18.10 5.90 -8.10
C GLU A 207 -18.63 5.30 -9.41
N GLY A 208 -18.14 5.77 -10.56
CA GLY A 208 -18.56 5.32 -11.89
C GLY A 208 -17.96 3.98 -12.36
N VAL A 209 -17.09 3.34 -11.57
CA VAL A 209 -16.44 2.10 -11.97
C VAL A 209 -17.44 0.93 -11.95
N ARG A 210 -17.67 0.32 -13.12
CA ARG A 210 -18.52 -0.88 -13.26
C ARG A 210 -17.90 -2.07 -12.52
N THR A 211 -18.58 -2.58 -11.50
CA THR A 211 -18.08 -3.67 -10.64
C THR A 211 -18.61 -5.05 -11.01
N GLY A 212 -19.65 -5.14 -11.84
CA GLY A 212 -20.15 -6.40 -12.36
C GLY A 212 -19.10 -7.14 -13.20
N PRO A 213 -19.07 -8.49 -13.21
CA PRO A 213 -18.12 -9.24 -14.01
C PRO A 213 -18.24 -8.90 -15.51
N GLN A 214 -17.11 -8.57 -16.14
CA GLN A 214 -17.03 -8.23 -17.57
C GLN A 214 -16.27 -9.34 -18.30
N ARG A 215 -16.96 -10.10 -19.15
CA ARG A 215 -16.35 -11.19 -19.94
C ARG A 215 -16.06 -10.75 -21.36
N ARG A 216 -14.90 -11.13 -21.90
CA ARG A 216 -14.55 -10.93 -23.30
C ARG A 216 -13.56 -11.99 -23.77
N ALA A 217 -13.67 -12.37 -25.04
CA ALA A 217 -12.67 -13.17 -25.72
C ALA A 217 -11.46 -12.29 -26.09
N ALA A 218 -10.27 -12.74 -25.71
CA ALA A 218 -8.97 -12.15 -26.03
C ALA A 218 -8.15 -13.18 -26.84
N GLY A 219 -8.40 -13.21 -28.15
CA GLY A 219 -7.81 -14.22 -29.04
C GLY A 219 -8.37 -15.62 -28.73
N PRO A 220 -7.51 -16.63 -28.45
CA PRO A 220 -7.97 -17.97 -28.06
C PRO A 220 -8.39 -18.06 -26.60
N LYS A 221 -8.26 -17.00 -25.79
CA LYS A 221 -8.56 -17.02 -24.34
C LYS A 221 -9.89 -16.34 -24.07
N ASP A 222 -10.63 -16.86 -23.10
CA ASP A 222 -11.78 -16.18 -22.51
C ASP A 222 -11.38 -15.55 -21.19
N VAL A 223 -11.73 -14.28 -20.99
CA VAL A 223 -11.25 -13.49 -19.85
C VAL A 223 -12.42 -12.83 -19.16
N ALA A 224 -12.49 -13.01 -17.85
CA ALA A 224 -13.42 -12.30 -16.98
C ALA A 224 -12.66 -11.31 -16.09
N VAL A 225 -12.99 -10.03 -16.19
CA VAL A 225 -12.57 -9.00 -15.26
C VAL A 225 -13.63 -8.87 -14.18
N TYR A 226 -13.24 -8.95 -12.92
CA TYR A 226 -14.17 -8.93 -11.80
C TYR A 226 -13.54 -8.31 -10.55
N PHE A 227 -14.37 -8.04 -9.56
CA PHE A 227 -13.91 -7.61 -8.24
C PHE A 227 -14.09 -8.76 -7.25
N THR A 228 -13.06 -9.03 -6.46
CA THR A 228 -13.09 -10.03 -5.39
C THR A 228 -14.06 -9.61 -4.27
N LYS A 229 -14.37 -10.51 -3.33
CA LYS A 229 -15.18 -10.19 -2.15
C LYS A 229 -14.62 -9.01 -1.35
N GLY A 230 -13.30 -8.85 -1.30
CA GLY A 230 -12.62 -7.71 -0.65
C GLY A 230 -12.60 -6.42 -1.50
N GLY A 231 -13.25 -6.42 -2.67
CA GLY A 231 -13.31 -5.26 -3.55
C GLY A 231 -12.07 -5.04 -4.42
N HIS A 232 -11.09 -5.94 -4.44
CA HIS A 232 -9.90 -5.81 -5.29
C HIS A 232 -10.17 -6.30 -6.71
N LEU A 233 -9.55 -5.66 -7.70
CA LEU A 233 -9.61 -6.01 -9.11
C LEU A 233 -8.88 -7.34 -9.36
N ALA A 234 -9.48 -8.21 -10.17
CA ALA A 234 -8.94 -9.50 -10.53
C ALA A 234 -9.34 -9.89 -11.96
N LEU A 235 -8.54 -10.76 -12.56
CA LEU A 235 -8.79 -11.39 -13.85
C LEU A 235 -8.93 -12.89 -13.65
N PHE A 236 -9.86 -13.51 -14.36
CA PHE A 236 -9.90 -14.95 -14.55
C PHE A 236 -9.72 -15.23 -16.04
N VAL A 237 -8.60 -15.88 -16.35
CA VAL A 237 -8.21 -16.21 -17.72
C VAL A 237 -8.41 -17.71 -17.91
N THR A 238 -9.23 -18.09 -18.87
CA THR A 238 -9.35 -19.48 -19.32
C THR A 238 -8.77 -19.58 -20.71
N GLY A 239 -7.94 -20.60 -20.94
CA GLY A 239 -7.56 -20.96 -22.31
C GLY A 239 -8.81 -21.35 -23.11
N ALA A 240 -8.68 -21.40 -24.44
CA ALA A 240 -9.69 -22.02 -25.29
C ALA A 240 -10.07 -23.36 -24.64
N PRO A 241 -11.35 -23.78 -24.65
CA PRO A 241 -11.67 -25.15 -24.36
C PRO A 241 -10.80 -25.99 -25.29
N GLY A 242 -9.76 -26.61 -24.73
CA GLY A 242 -8.85 -27.46 -25.46
C GLY A 242 -9.72 -28.42 -26.24
N GLY A 243 -9.53 -28.46 -27.55
CA GLY A 243 -10.35 -29.24 -28.45
C GLY A 243 -10.57 -30.61 -27.81
N THR A 244 -11.83 -30.92 -27.51
CA THR A 244 -12.21 -32.32 -27.32
C THR A 244 -11.72 -32.98 -28.59
N SER A 245 -10.68 -33.81 -28.47
CA SER A 245 -9.99 -34.34 -29.63
C SER A 245 -11.03 -34.91 -30.59
N LEU A 246 -10.87 -34.69 -31.90
CA LEU A 246 -11.75 -35.32 -32.89
C LEU A 246 -11.87 -36.84 -32.64
N ARG A 247 -10.82 -37.46 -32.08
CA ARG A 247 -10.83 -38.83 -31.54
C ARG A 247 -11.86 -39.05 -30.41
N ALA A 248 -11.96 -38.18 -29.41
CA ALA A 248 -12.95 -38.28 -28.33
C ALA A 248 -14.40 -38.08 -28.82
N ARG A 249 -14.61 -37.27 -29.87
CA ARG A 249 -15.92 -37.12 -30.53
C ARG A 249 -16.27 -38.31 -31.44
N LEU A 250 -15.29 -38.90 -32.11
CA LEU A 250 -15.48 -40.10 -32.96
C LEU A 250 -15.74 -41.36 -32.12
N LEU A 251 -15.05 -41.54 -31.00
CA LEU A 251 -15.25 -42.69 -30.10
C LEU A 251 -16.65 -42.68 -29.45
N ARG A 252 -17.27 -41.50 -29.26
CA ARG A 252 -18.66 -41.39 -28.80
C ARG A 252 -19.72 -41.69 -29.88
N ARG A 253 -19.34 -41.69 -31.16
CA ARG A 253 -20.27 -41.92 -32.28
C ARG A 253 -20.30 -43.38 -32.76
N PHE A 254 -19.28 -44.17 -32.43
CA PHE A 254 -19.18 -45.60 -32.77
C PHE A 254 -19.34 -46.56 -31.58
N GLY A 255 -19.65 -46.04 -30.39
CA GLY A 255 -20.05 -46.83 -29.22
C GLY A 255 -21.56 -46.82 -29.04
N ARG A 256 -22.28 -47.50 -29.93
CA ARG A 256 -23.68 -47.93 -29.75
C ARG A 256 -23.84 -49.30 -30.37
#